data_AF-A0A960UYQ9-F1
#
_entry.id   AF-A0A960UYQ9-F1
#
_cell.length_a   1.000
_cell.length_b   1.000
_cell.length_c   1.000
_cell.angle_alpha   90.00
_cell.angle_beta   90.00
_cell.angle_gamma   90.00
#
_symmetry.space_group_name_H-M   'P 1'
#
loop_
_entity.id
_entity.type
_entity.pdbx_description
1 polymer ?
#
loop_
_entity_poly.entity_id
_entity_poly.type
_entity_poly.pdbx_seq_one_letter_code
_entity_poly.pdbx_strand_id
1 'polypeptide(L)'
;LPSLFQDLDRQNHSYELRSSQRIQLNRWYLLYFSYDASSGKLALHLNGQEQQVEFAQKEGQVLRAVNPSMDRSPIKLAGHYSGWIDEFRISPLSHPGTMATYDPAQYDSYSGRIYQDRSVALSPVIKYGEPLRGLELSYAGEEPPGSMLRVEYRISKNPFSANEYPAEPYRYHTLSPARKLSWDGPAYVQWRITMQPDPSGQNTPRLTALNLNPRPFNIPSRPTGLRVVSELSGPGSVCLEWNRNPESSLERDGGYTIHIGARSENYVAVLRYSRSQKPLRAASLEFPLTEKEKLEARVRPEAVRRLKQQKVRFIVDRDIIERNRAWLGRREAYPYLEQGRAYFFAISAYNHPDSPSELSAEAVHLLR
;
A
#
# COMPACT_ATOMS: atom_id res chain seq x y z
N LEU A 1 -10.02 42.89 28.82
CA LEU A 1 -8.81 42.50 28.04
C LEU A 1 -7.83 43.66 28.14
N PRO A 2 -6.64 43.51 28.75
CA PRO A 2 -5.72 44.64 28.86
C PRO A 2 -5.19 45.01 27.47
N SER A 3 -5.42 46.26 27.07
CA SER A 3 -4.78 46.93 25.94
C SER A 3 -5.04 46.34 24.54
N LEU A 4 -6.24 45.82 24.27
CA LEU A 4 -6.60 45.26 22.96
C LEU A 4 -7.03 46.33 21.93
N PHE A 5 -7.51 47.49 22.38
CA PHE A 5 -8.06 48.52 21.50
C PHE A 5 -7.10 49.70 21.38
N GLN A 6 -6.94 50.24 20.19
CA GLN A 6 -5.97 51.31 19.92
C GLN A 6 -6.63 52.46 19.15
N ASP A 7 -6.35 53.70 19.57
CA ASP A 7 -6.74 54.91 18.84
C ASP A 7 -5.74 55.27 17.72
N LEU A 8 -6.03 56.33 16.94
CA LEU A 8 -5.15 56.78 15.86
C LEU A 8 -3.76 57.21 16.36
N ASP A 9 -3.68 57.70 17.61
CA ASP A 9 -2.45 58.12 18.28
C ASP A 9 -1.66 56.95 18.88
N ARG A 10 -2.10 55.70 18.61
CA ARG A 10 -1.53 54.46 19.12
C ARG A 10 -1.63 54.29 20.63
N GLN A 11 -2.48 55.04 21.31
CA GLN A 11 -2.76 54.83 22.73
C GLN A 11 -3.67 53.62 22.89
N ASN A 12 -3.35 52.80 23.89
CA ASN A 12 -4.08 51.56 24.15
C ASN A 12 -5.20 51.79 25.15
N HIS A 13 -6.33 51.16 24.89
CA HIS A 13 -7.57 51.23 25.66
C HIS A 13 -8.00 49.82 26.06
N SER A 14 -8.59 49.72 27.25
CA SER A 14 -9.09 48.45 27.81
C SER A 14 -10.57 48.58 28.12
N TYR A 15 -11.31 47.51 27.80
CA TYR A 15 -12.73 47.41 28.14
C TYR A 15 -12.96 46.21 29.07
N GLU A 16 -13.88 46.41 29.99
CA GLU A 16 -14.38 45.40 30.90
C GLU A 16 -15.88 45.25 30.70
N LEU A 17 -16.32 44.05 30.31
CA LEU A 17 -17.73 43.69 30.22
C LEU A 17 -18.05 42.74 31.37
N ARG A 18 -19.18 42.99 32.03
CA ARG A 18 -19.67 42.24 33.19
C ARG A 18 -21.03 41.65 32.87
N SER A 19 -21.20 40.38 33.24
CA SER A 19 -22.51 39.74 33.21
C SER A 19 -23.36 40.25 34.38
N SER A 20 -24.63 40.54 34.13
CA SER A 20 -25.61 40.83 35.19
C SER A 20 -26.04 39.57 35.93
N GLN A 21 -25.84 38.39 35.32
CA GLN A 21 -26.12 37.08 35.90
C GLN A 21 -24.86 36.48 36.53
N ARG A 22 -25.02 35.86 37.72
CA ARG A 22 -23.97 35.11 38.40
C ARG A 22 -23.85 33.70 37.82
N ILE A 23 -22.64 33.33 37.40
CA ILE A 23 -22.32 31.97 36.95
C ILE A 23 -22.32 31.03 38.17
N GLN A 24 -23.09 29.94 38.08
CA GLN A 24 -23.15 28.85 39.07
C GLN A 24 -22.16 27.73 38.69
N LEU A 25 -21.57 27.07 39.68
CA LEU A 25 -20.68 25.92 39.47
C LEU A 25 -21.45 24.71 38.90
N ASN A 26 -20.73 23.80 38.23
CA ASN A 26 -21.24 22.54 37.66
C ASN A 26 -22.41 22.71 36.67
N ARG A 27 -22.42 23.80 35.91
CA ARG A 27 -23.41 24.05 34.87
C ARG A 27 -22.72 24.56 33.60
N TRP A 28 -23.21 24.13 32.45
CA TRP A 28 -22.74 24.63 31.16
C TRP A 28 -23.33 26.00 30.86
N TYR A 29 -22.47 26.87 30.31
CA TYR A 29 -22.85 28.20 29.85
C TYR A 29 -22.25 28.45 28.47
N LEU A 30 -23.03 29.07 27.60
CA LEU A 30 -22.54 29.62 26.36
C LEU A 30 -22.12 31.08 26.59
N LEU A 31 -20.83 31.35 26.46
CA LEU A 31 -20.27 32.69 26.53
C LEU A 31 -19.89 33.16 25.13
N TYR A 32 -20.37 34.34 24.75
CA TYR A 32 -20.05 34.95 23.46
C TYR A 32 -19.66 36.42 23.64
N PHE A 33 -18.52 36.79 23.05
CA PHE A 33 -18.01 38.15 23.01
C PHE A 33 -17.89 38.58 21.56
N SER A 34 -18.43 39.76 21.23
CA SER A 34 -18.34 40.31 19.89
C SER A 34 -17.79 41.73 19.90
N TYR A 35 -17.10 42.06 18.81
CA TYR A 35 -16.68 43.41 18.47
C TYR A 35 -17.04 43.67 17.01
N ASP A 36 -17.77 44.75 16.75
CA ASP A 36 -18.06 45.22 15.40
C ASP A 36 -17.18 46.43 15.08
N ALA A 37 -16.22 46.24 14.18
CA ALA A 37 -15.27 47.27 13.78
C ALA A 37 -15.90 48.42 12.98
N SER A 38 -17.12 48.27 12.46
CA SER A 38 -17.83 49.33 11.75
C SER A 38 -18.53 50.31 12.69
N SER A 39 -19.11 49.79 13.77
CA SER A 39 -19.86 50.58 14.76
C SER A 39 -19.11 50.80 16.07
N GLY A 40 -18.01 50.09 16.30
CA GLY A 40 -17.33 50.05 17.59
C GLY A 40 -18.07 49.27 18.68
N LYS A 41 -19.21 48.63 18.37
CA LYS A 41 -20.02 47.93 19.38
C LYS A 41 -19.25 46.72 19.95
N LEU A 42 -19.15 46.67 21.28
CA LEU A 42 -18.71 45.53 22.07
C LEU A 42 -19.91 44.92 22.77
N ALA A 43 -20.12 43.61 22.67
CA ALA A 43 -21.22 42.95 23.37
C ALA A 43 -20.78 41.65 24.05
N LEU A 44 -21.26 41.46 25.27
CA LEU A 44 -21.17 40.21 26.01
C LEU A 44 -22.54 39.53 26.01
N HIS A 45 -22.58 38.26 25.65
CA HIS A 45 -23.76 37.42 25.74
C HIS A 45 -23.50 36.20 26.63
N LEU A 46 -24.52 35.83 27.41
CA LEU A 46 -24.55 34.62 28.22
C LEU A 46 -25.81 33.83 27.84
N ASN A 47 -25.64 32.58 27.42
CA ASN A 47 -26.73 31.71 26.95
C ASN A 47 -27.62 32.38 25.88
N GLY A 48 -26.99 33.12 24.96
CA GLY A 48 -27.66 33.86 23.89
C GLY A 48 -28.29 35.20 24.31
N GLN A 49 -28.38 35.49 25.60
CA GLN A 49 -28.91 36.77 26.10
C GLN A 49 -27.80 37.82 26.20
N GLU A 50 -28.01 38.98 25.58
CA GLU A 50 -27.11 40.14 25.72
C GLU A 50 -27.08 40.58 27.19
N GLN A 51 -25.87 40.68 27.75
CA GLN A 51 -25.64 41.01 29.16
C GLN A 51 -25.19 42.46 29.34
N GLN A 52 -24.22 42.89 28.55
CA GLN A 52 -23.70 44.24 28.55
C GLN A 52 -23.21 44.60 27.16
N VAL A 53 -23.39 45.88 26.80
CA VAL A 53 -22.88 46.50 25.60
C VAL A 53 -22.02 47.69 26.00
N GLU A 54 -20.88 47.84 25.35
CA GLU A 54 -20.01 49.01 25.42
C GLU A 54 -19.65 49.45 24.00
N PHE A 55 -19.12 50.67 23.85
CA PHE A 55 -18.65 51.17 22.55
C PHE A 55 -17.17 51.51 22.63
N ALA A 56 -16.39 50.82 21.79
CA ALA A 56 -14.98 51.09 21.57
C ALA A 56 -14.79 52.31 20.68
N GLN A 57 -15.11 53.50 21.20
CA GLN A 57 -15.02 54.77 20.48
C GLN A 57 -14.37 55.87 21.32
N LYS A 58 -13.66 56.79 20.67
CA LYS A 58 -13.11 58.01 21.26
C LYS A 58 -13.34 59.17 20.28
N GLU A 59 -14.00 60.23 20.72
CA GLU A 59 -14.30 61.42 19.90
C GLU A 59 -15.00 61.08 18.56
N GLY A 60 -15.89 60.09 18.57
CA GLY A 60 -16.64 59.64 17.38
C GLY A 60 -15.85 58.72 16.44
N GLN A 61 -14.60 58.38 16.76
CA GLN A 61 -13.79 57.43 16.01
C GLN A 61 -13.81 56.04 16.65
N VAL A 62 -14.01 55.01 15.85
CA VAL A 62 -13.96 53.61 16.30
C VAL A 62 -12.51 53.18 16.55
N LEU A 63 -12.24 52.69 17.75
CA LEU A 63 -10.92 52.19 18.15
C LEU A 63 -10.66 50.84 17.51
N ARG A 64 -9.46 50.63 16.96
CA ARG A 64 -9.10 49.38 16.28
C ARG A 64 -8.76 48.29 17.29
N ALA A 65 -9.30 47.09 17.12
CA ALA A 65 -8.80 45.90 17.81
C ALA A 65 -7.46 45.48 17.18
N VAL A 66 -6.37 45.61 17.92
CA VAL A 66 -5.02 45.31 17.43
C VAL A 66 -4.33 44.31 18.35
N ASN A 67 -3.67 43.33 17.76
CA ASN A 67 -2.64 42.59 18.48
C ASN A 67 -1.34 43.40 18.34
N PRO A 68 -0.65 43.79 19.44
CA PRO A 68 0.57 44.57 19.34
C PRO A 68 1.57 43.85 18.42
N SER A 69 2.14 44.56 17.44
CA SER A 69 2.98 43.97 16.38
C SER A 69 4.23 43.23 16.90
N MET A 70 4.63 43.51 18.14
CA MET A 70 5.76 42.89 18.84
C MET A 70 5.34 41.78 19.82
N ASP A 71 4.04 41.61 20.09
CA ASP A 71 3.55 40.58 20.99
C ASP A 71 3.39 39.25 20.23
N ARG A 72 4.36 38.35 20.45
CA ARG A 72 4.35 36.98 19.93
C ARG A 72 3.86 35.97 20.95
N SER A 73 3.29 36.43 22.07
CA SER A 73 2.81 35.54 23.10
C SER A 73 1.68 34.67 22.54
N PRO A 74 1.68 33.35 22.82
CA PRO A 74 0.56 32.50 22.43
C PRO A 74 -0.71 32.97 23.15
N ILE A 75 -1.86 32.87 22.47
CA ILE A 75 -3.15 33.11 23.11
C ILE A 75 -3.31 32.06 24.21
N LYS A 76 -3.23 32.50 25.48
CA LYS A 76 -3.42 31.64 26.64
C LYS A 76 -4.90 31.56 26.97
N LEU A 77 -5.50 30.40 26.71
CA LEU A 77 -6.86 30.10 27.16
C LEU A 77 -6.84 29.58 28.59
N ALA A 78 -7.84 29.98 29.37
CA ALA A 78 -8.16 29.31 30.64
C ALA A 78 -7.01 29.27 31.67
N GLY A 79 -6.18 30.31 31.75
CA GLY A 79 -4.89 30.24 32.44
C GLY A 79 -4.89 29.85 33.93
N HIS A 80 -6.00 30.08 34.64
CA HIS A 80 -6.25 29.62 36.02
C HIS A 80 -7.67 29.05 36.18
N TYR A 81 -8.31 28.66 35.08
CA TYR A 81 -9.68 28.16 35.11
C TYR A 81 -9.71 26.67 35.45
N SER A 82 -10.65 26.28 36.32
CA SER A 82 -10.90 24.88 36.68
C SER A 82 -12.33 24.53 36.29
N GLY A 83 -12.47 23.75 35.23
CA GLY A 83 -13.76 23.35 34.66
C GLY A 83 -13.58 22.80 33.24
N TRP A 84 -14.70 22.51 32.59
CA TRP A 84 -14.72 22.04 31.20
C TRP A 84 -14.93 23.21 30.25
N ILE A 85 -14.31 23.13 29.06
CA ILE A 85 -14.50 24.06 27.94
C ILE A 85 -14.76 23.20 26.72
N ASP A 86 -15.79 23.54 25.97
CA ASP A 86 -16.13 22.91 24.69
C ASP A 86 -16.48 24.00 23.66
N GLU A 87 -16.38 23.67 22.37
CA GLU A 87 -16.74 24.56 21.25
C GLU A 87 -16.04 25.94 21.24
N PHE A 88 -14.78 26.01 21.69
CA PHE A 88 -14.01 27.27 21.66
C PHE A 88 -13.74 27.73 20.22
N ARG A 89 -14.17 28.95 19.89
CA ARG A 89 -13.99 29.57 18.56
C ARG A 89 -13.58 31.04 18.67
N ILE A 90 -12.66 31.46 17.79
CA ILE A 90 -12.40 32.86 17.44
C ILE A 90 -12.77 33.03 15.96
N SER A 91 -13.63 33.98 15.63
CA SER A 91 -14.14 34.18 14.26
C SER A 91 -14.12 35.67 13.89
N PRO A 92 -13.83 36.03 12.63
CA PRO A 92 -13.91 37.40 12.14
C PRO A 92 -15.35 37.90 11.90
N LEU A 93 -16.38 37.05 12.06
CA LEU A 93 -17.78 37.39 11.77
C LEU A 93 -18.61 37.54 13.05
N SER A 94 -19.18 38.72 13.25
CA SER A 94 -20.07 39.09 14.37
C SER A 94 -21.52 38.67 14.12
N HIS A 95 -21.77 37.38 13.93
CA HIS A 95 -23.13 36.83 13.95
C HIS A 95 -23.17 35.61 14.87
N PRO A 96 -24.14 35.52 15.80
CA PRO A 96 -24.51 34.25 16.41
C PRO A 96 -25.32 33.46 15.38
N GLY A 97 -24.67 33.08 14.27
CA GLY A 97 -25.25 32.13 13.34
C GLY A 97 -25.34 30.79 14.05
N THR A 98 -26.47 30.10 13.93
CA THR A 98 -26.56 28.65 14.18
C THR A 98 -25.36 27.98 13.50
N MET A 99 -24.43 27.49 14.32
CA MET A 99 -23.02 27.30 13.94
C MET A 99 -22.70 25.92 13.31
N ALA A 100 -23.68 25.05 13.16
CA ALA A 100 -23.47 23.76 12.52
C ALA A 100 -24.02 23.79 11.10
N THR A 101 -23.14 23.57 10.11
CA THR A 101 -23.53 23.22 8.73
C THR A 101 -24.15 21.82 8.66
N TYR A 102 -24.31 21.16 9.81
CA TYR A 102 -24.69 19.77 9.96
C TYR A 102 -25.84 19.67 10.95
N ASP A 103 -26.75 18.74 10.69
CA ASP A 103 -27.85 18.45 11.60
C ASP A 103 -27.36 17.92 12.96
N PRO A 104 -28.12 18.11 14.05
CA PRO A 104 -27.76 17.55 15.35
C PRO A 104 -27.81 16.01 15.32
N ALA A 105 -26.78 15.37 15.84
CA ALA A 105 -26.73 13.92 15.99
C ALA A 105 -27.59 13.41 17.15
N GLN A 106 -28.04 12.17 17.03
CA GLN A 106 -28.78 11.53 18.12
C GLN A 106 -27.85 11.37 19.32
N TYR A 107 -28.31 11.82 20.49
CA TYR A 107 -27.57 11.73 21.74
C TYR A 107 -28.34 10.88 22.72
N ASP A 108 -27.73 9.79 23.18
CA ASP A 108 -28.26 8.99 24.27
C ASP A 108 -27.81 9.61 25.60
N SER A 109 -28.76 10.22 26.30
CA SER A 109 -28.53 10.88 27.59
C SER A 109 -28.17 9.91 28.72
N TYR A 110 -28.46 8.61 28.59
CA TYR A 110 -28.12 7.62 29.60
C TYR A 110 -26.68 7.13 29.48
N SER A 111 -26.19 6.93 28.24
CA SER A 111 -24.80 6.49 28.00
C SER A 111 -23.83 7.65 27.74
N GLY A 112 -24.35 8.86 27.49
CA GLY A 112 -23.55 10.03 27.10
C GLY A 112 -22.94 9.89 25.70
N ARG A 113 -23.43 8.96 24.88
CA ARG A 113 -22.87 8.66 23.55
C ARG A 113 -23.68 9.33 22.46
N ILE A 114 -22.96 9.82 21.45
CA ILE A 114 -23.54 10.27 20.19
C ILE A 114 -23.69 9.05 19.28
N TYR A 115 -24.90 8.85 18.76
CA TYR A 115 -25.24 7.76 17.86
C TYR A 115 -25.52 8.29 16.46
N GLN A 116 -24.99 7.59 15.46
CA GLN A 116 -25.25 7.82 14.05
C GLN A 116 -25.09 6.50 13.31
N ASP A 117 -26.06 6.16 12.47
CA ASP A 117 -26.08 4.89 11.76
C ASP A 117 -24.88 4.75 10.83
N ARG A 118 -24.29 3.56 10.79
CA ARG A 118 -23.18 3.22 9.88
C ARG A 118 -23.50 1.94 9.16
N SER A 119 -23.32 1.97 7.85
CA SER A 119 -23.39 0.79 7.00
C SER A 119 -21.98 0.37 6.60
N VAL A 120 -21.71 -0.93 6.66
CA VAL A 120 -20.43 -1.51 6.23
C VAL A 120 -20.69 -2.54 5.16
N ALA A 121 -20.09 -2.34 3.99
CA ALA A 121 -20.00 -3.35 2.94
C ALA A 121 -18.59 -3.96 2.96
N LEU A 122 -18.53 -5.29 2.97
CA LEU A 122 -17.29 -6.05 3.02
C LEU A 122 -17.26 -7.04 1.87
N SER A 123 -16.16 -7.06 1.11
CA SER A 123 -16.01 -8.03 0.02
C SER A 123 -15.51 -9.39 0.50
N PRO A 124 -15.69 -10.45 -0.31
CA PRO A 124 -14.90 -11.66 -0.15
C PRO A 124 -13.41 -11.37 -0.34
N VAL A 125 -12.56 -12.29 0.14
CA VAL A 125 -11.12 -12.25 -0.14
C VAL A 125 -10.89 -12.73 -1.57
N ILE A 126 -10.41 -11.82 -2.42
CA ILE A 126 -10.08 -12.07 -3.82
C ILE A 126 -8.68 -12.68 -3.87
N LYS A 127 -8.57 -13.91 -4.38
CA LYS A 127 -7.29 -14.56 -4.68
C LYS A 127 -6.97 -14.35 -6.16
N TYR A 128 -5.82 -13.76 -6.46
CA TYR A 128 -5.30 -13.71 -7.83
C TYR A 128 -4.61 -15.03 -8.20
N GLY A 129 -4.87 -15.51 -9.42
CA GLY A 129 -4.28 -16.75 -9.92
C GLY A 129 -2.79 -16.63 -10.23
N GLU A 130 -2.37 -15.44 -10.68
CA GLU A 130 -0.98 -15.11 -10.99
C GLU A 130 -0.42 -14.15 -9.92
N PRO A 131 0.87 -14.23 -9.59
CA PRO A 131 1.50 -13.24 -8.72
C PRO A 131 1.47 -11.86 -9.38
N LEU A 132 1.32 -10.83 -8.54
CA LEU A 132 1.24 -9.45 -8.98
C LEU A 132 2.59 -8.75 -8.83
N ARG A 133 2.94 -7.93 -9.82
CA ARG A 133 3.97 -6.88 -9.72
C ARG A 133 3.41 -5.57 -9.16
N GLY A 134 2.09 -5.46 -9.07
CA GLY A 134 1.42 -4.30 -8.50
C GLY A 134 -0.09 -4.36 -8.61
N LEU A 135 -0.73 -3.43 -7.94
CA LEU A 135 -2.19 -3.30 -7.91
C LEU A 135 -2.54 -1.81 -7.93
N GLU A 136 -3.36 -1.39 -8.89
CA GLU A 136 -3.90 -0.04 -8.91
C GLU A 136 -5.33 -0.07 -8.36
N LEU A 137 -5.55 0.72 -7.32
CA LEU A 137 -6.82 0.84 -6.63
C LEU A 137 -7.36 2.24 -6.88
N SER A 138 -8.62 2.37 -7.24
CA SER A 138 -9.28 3.68 -7.29
C SER A 138 -10.74 3.58 -6.91
N TYR A 139 -11.30 4.67 -6.41
CA TYR A 139 -12.72 4.78 -6.18
C TYR A 139 -13.22 6.16 -6.56
N ALA A 140 -14.50 6.22 -6.93
CA ALA A 140 -15.21 7.46 -7.20
C ALA A 140 -16.52 7.44 -6.42
N GLY A 141 -16.90 8.59 -5.88
CA GLY A 141 -18.10 8.73 -5.08
C GLY A 141 -18.36 10.18 -4.66
N GLU A 142 -19.50 10.37 -4.04
CA GLU A 142 -19.97 11.64 -3.50
C GLU A 142 -20.07 11.49 -1.97
N GLU A 143 -19.52 12.47 -1.26
CA GLU A 143 -19.62 12.60 0.19
C GLU A 143 -20.31 13.94 0.49
N PRO A 144 -21.66 13.97 0.55
CA PRO A 144 -22.39 15.16 0.95
C PRO A 144 -21.96 15.68 2.34
N PRO A 145 -22.15 16.98 2.63
CA PRO A 145 -21.84 17.54 3.94
C PRO A 145 -22.49 16.75 5.08
N GLY A 146 -21.71 16.42 6.13
CA GLY A 146 -22.19 15.73 7.33
C GLY A 146 -22.23 14.22 7.20
N SER A 147 -22.00 13.69 6.00
CA SER A 147 -21.87 12.27 5.72
C SER A 147 -20.40 11.83 5.69
N MET A 148 -20.14 10.52 5.60
CA MET A 148 -18.78 9.96 5.48
C MET A 148 -18.76 8.76 4.54
N LEU A 149 -17.88 8.79 3.53
CA LEU A 149 -17.52 7.67 2.68
C LEU A 149 -16.07 7.25 2.96
N ARG A 150 -15.89 6.10 3.61
CA ARG A 150 -14.56 5.52 3.85
C ARG A 150 -14.39 4.24 3.06
N VAL A 151 -13.44 4.23 2.13
CA VAL A 151 -13.03 3.04 1.39
C VAL A 151 -11.67 2.57 1.93
N GLU A 152 -11.58 1.29 2.27
CA GLU A 152 -10.39 0.67 2.82
C GLU A 152 -10.07 -0.63 2.08
N TYR A 153 -8.81 -1.04 2.12
CA TYR A 153 -8.36 -2.30 1.56
C TYR A 153 -7.30 -2.95 2.44
N ARG A 154 -7.14 -4.26 2.32
CA ARG A 154 -6.01 -5.02 2.85
C ARG A 154 -5.51 -6.01 1.81
N ILE A 155 -4.22 -6.28 1.83
CA ILE A 155 -3.54 -7.17 0.88
C ILE A 155 -2.48 -8.00 1.62
N SER A 156 -2.39 -9.29 1.31
CA SER A 156 -1.38 -10.19 1.89
C SER A 156 -0.85 -11.19 0.87
N LYS A 157 0.37 -11.68 1.11
CA LYS A 157 0.96 -12.80 0.36
C LYS A 157 0.39 -14.15 0.82
N ASN A 158 -0.11 -14.20 2.05
CA ASN A 158 -0.68 -15.40 2.63
C ASN A 158 -2.22 -15.36 2.53
N PRO A 159 -2.86 -16.53 2.37
CA PRO A 159 -4.32 -16.62 2.46
C PRO A 159 -4.83 -16.12 3.81
N PHE A 160 -5.97 -15.45 3.81
CA PHE A 160 -6.69 -15.03 5.02
C PHE A 160 -8.20 -15.08 4.82
N SER A 161 -8.93 -15.11 5.92
CA SER A 161 -10.38 -15.18 5.93
C SER A 161 -11.02 -13.79 5.82
N ALA A 162 -12.23 -13.69 5.26
CA ALA A 162 -12.91 -12.40 5.14
C ALA A 162 -13.10 -11.68 6.49
N ASN A 163 -13.31 -12.45 7.57
CA ASN A 163 -13.52 -11.97 8.93
C ASN A 163 -12.25 -12.04 9.80
N GLU A 164 -11.08 -12.29 9.21
CA GLU A 164 -9.80 -12.33 9.92
C GLU A 164 -9.59 -11.03 10.70
N TYR A 165 -9.15 -11.13 11.95
CA TYR A 165 -8.94 -9.97 12.82
C TYR A 165 -7.99 -8.96 12.16
N PRO A 166 -8.33 -7.66 12.13
CA PRO A 166 -7.57 -6.65 11.39
C PRO A 166 -6.33 -6.16 12.15
N ALA A 167 -5.46 -7.09 12.55
CA ALA A 167 -4.12 -6.83 13.06
C ALA A 167 -3.08 -7.12 11.98
N GLU A 168 -1.82 -6.72 12.20
CA GLU A 168 -0.71 -7.12 11.32
C GLU A 168 -0.66 -8.65 11.18
N PRO A 169 -0.50 -9.20 9.95
CA PRO A 169 -0.26 -8.53 8.67
C PRO A 169 -1.53 -8.18 7.84
N TYR A 170 -2.73 -8.33 8.40
CA TYR A 170 -4.03 -8.20 7.72
C TYR A 170 -4.78 -6.90 8.05
N ARG A 171 -4.03 -5.84 8.35
CA ARG A 171 -4.57 -4.51 8.70
C ARG A 171 -5.19 -3.83 7.47
N TYR A 172 -6.31 -3.13 7.69
CA TYR A 172 -6.90 -2.26 6.67
C TYR A 172 -6.13 -0.94 6.52
N HIS A 173 -5.97 -0.52 5.28
CA HIS A 173 -5.46 0.79 4.90
C HIS A 173 -6.57 1.59 4.22
N THR A 174 -6.71 2.85 4.60
CA THR A 174 -7.59 3.79 3.90
C THR A 174 -7.09 3.99 2.46
N LEU A 175 -8.02 3.88 1.51
CA LEU A 175 -7.79 4.15 0.11
C LEU A 175 -8.05 5.65 -0.15
N SER A 176 -7.05 6.35 -0.66
CA SER A 176 -7.26 7.65 -1.33
C SER A 176 -7.88 7.44 -2.72
N PRO A 177 -8.52 8.44 -3.37
CA PRO A 177 -9.26 8.25 -4.62
C PRO A 177 -8.55 7.46 -5.72
N ALA A 178 -7.22 7.55 -5.79
CA ALA A 178 -6.39 6.62 -6.55
C ALA A 178 -5.10 6.30 -5.79
N ARG A 179 -4.67 5.03 -5.86
CA ARG A 179 -3.42 4.55 -5.28
C ARG A 179 -2.80 3.46 -6.16
N LYS A 180 -1.48 3.56 -6.39
CA LYS A 180 -0.69 2.51 -7.03
C LYS A 180 0.13 1.80 -5.96
N LEU A 181 0.01 0.49 -5.89
CA LEU A 181 0.75 -0.36 -4.97
C LEU A 181 1.79 -1.16 -5.74
N SER A 182 3.05 -1.03 -5.31
CA SER A 182 4.07 -1.99 -5.70
C SER A 182 3.82 -3.28 -4.93
N TRP A 183 3.83 -4.41 -5.62
CA TRP A 183 3.63 -5.73 -5.04
C TRP A 183 4.58 -6.72 -5.68
N ASP A 184 4.92 -7.78 -4.98
CA ASP A 184 5.81 -8.81 -5.51
C ASP A 184 5.41 -10.18 -4.95
N GLY A 185 4.66 -10.93 -5.75
CA GLY A 185 4.25 -12.29 -5.44
C GLY A 185 2.73 -12.48 -5.35
N PRO A 186 2.27 -13.57 -4.73
CA PRO A 186 0.85 -13.89 -4.57
C PRO A 186 0.11 -12.76 -3.88
N ALA A 187 -1.16 -12.56 -4.25
CA ALA A 187 -1.99 -11.49 -3.70
C ALA A 187 -3.37 -12.03 -3.31
N TYR A 188 -3.69 -11.83 -2.03
CA TYR A 188 -5.03 -11.98 -1.45
C TYR A 188 -5.49 -10.59 -1.07
N VAL A 189 -6.59 -10.11 -1.66
CA VAL A 189 -7.06 -8.73 -1.51
C VAL A 189 -8.49 -8.71 -1.00
N GLN A 190 -8.76 -7.83 -0.05
CA GLN A 190 -10.11 -7.56 0.42
C GLN A 190 -10.31 -6.05 0.58
N TRP A 191 -11.52 -5.58 0.31
CA TRP A 191 -11.91 -4.19 0.52
C TRP A 191 -13.08 -4.09 1.49
N ARG A 192 -13.17 -2.95 2.15
CA ARG A 192 -14.23 -2.60 3.09
C ARG A 192 -14.67 -1.18 2.81
N ILE A 193 -15.97 -0.96 2.76
CA ILE A 193 -16.56 0.36 2.58
C ILE A 193 -17.41 0.65 3.81
N THR A 194 -17.17 1.78 4.45
CA THR A 194 -18.00 2.30 5.52
C THR A 194 -18.71 3.55 5.02
N MET A 195 -20.03 3.55 5.12
CA MET A 195 -20.89 4.67 4.75
C MET A 195 -21.63 5.14 5.99
N GLN A 196 -21.64 6.44 6.21
CA GLN A 196 -22.42 7.09 7.26
C GLN A 196 -23.22 8.22 6.61
N PRO A 197 -24.56 8.25 6.73
CA PRO A 197 -25.35 9.39 6.29
C PRO A 197 -25.08 10.59 7.20
N ASP A 198 -25.65 11.74 6.87
CA ASP A 198 -25.72 12.87 7.77
C ASP A 198 -26.60 12.57 9.01
N PRO A 199 -26.57 13.43 10.05
CA PRO A 199 -27.29 13.17 11.29
C PRO A 199 -28.83 13.10 11.15
N SER A 200 -29.41 13.74 10.14
CA SER A 200 -30.84 13.64 9.82
C SER A 200 -31.20 12.44 8.96
N GLY A 201 -30.22 11.78 8.35
CA GLY A 201 -30.43 10.67 7.42
C GLY A 201 -30.87 11.10 6.01
N GLN A 202 -30.93 12.40 5.72
CA GLN A 202 -31.39 12.93 4.43
C GLN A 202 -30.28 12.90 3.37
N ASN A 203 -29.03 13.13 3.75
CA ASN A 203 -27.89 13.11 2.85
C ASN A 203 -27.03 11.87 3.10
N THR A 204 -26.96 10.98 2.11
CA THR A 204 -26.23 9.71 2.20
C THR A 204 -25.06 9.71 1.22
N PRO A 205 -23.88 9.21 1.61
CA PRO A 205 -22.75 9.13 0.69
C PRO A 205 -23.02 8.09 -0.39
N ARG A 206 -22.47 8.31 -1.57
CA ARG A 206 -22.66 7.41 -2.71
C ARG A 206 -21.33 6.97 -3.26
N LEU A 207 -21.10 5.67 -3.34
CA LEU A 207 -19.99 5.10 -4.09
C LEU A 207 -20.46 4.77 -5.51
N THR A 208 -19.83 5.35 -6.53
CA THR A 208 -20.19 5.14 -7.94
C THR A 208 -19.27 4.13 -8.62
N ALA A 209 -18.00 4.05 -8.21
CA ALA A 209 -17.06 3.08 -8.75
C ALA A 209 -16.01 2.68 -7.71
N LEU A 210 -15.59 1.41 -7.77
CA LEU A 210 -14.42 0.87 -7.08
C LEU A 210 -13.68 -0.03 -8.08
N ASN A 211 -12.48 0.38 -8.47
CA ASN A 211 -11.67 -0.31 -9.45
C ASN A 211 -10.45 -0.95 -8.78
N LEU A 212 -10.24 -2.23 -9.08
CA LEU A 212 -9.05 -2.98 -8.72
C LEU A 212 -8.40 -3.49 -10.00
N ASN A 213 -7.33 -2.83 -10.44
CA ASN A 213 -6.62 -3.15 -11.67
C ASN A 213 -5.31 -3.87 -11.33
N PRO A 214 -5.31 -5.22 -11.34
CA PRO A 214 -4.11 -6.00 -11.06
C PRO A 214 -3.09 -5.85 -12.18
N ARG A 215 -1.80 -5.90 -11.82
CA ARG A 215 -0.70 -6.00 -12.77
C ARG A 215 0.02 -7.31 -12.49
N PRO A 216 -0.34 -8.42 -13.15
CA PRO A 216 0.34 -9.69 -12.98
C PRO A 216 1.75 -9.68 -13.61
N PHE A 217 2.57 -10.65 -13.23
CA PHE A 217 3.76 -11.00 -13.99
C PHE A 217 3.38 -11.74 -15.27
N ASN A 218 4.04 -11.42 -16.38
CA ASN A 218 3.84 -12.17 -17.62
C ASN A 218 4.40 -13.59 -17.46
N ILE A 219 3.56 -14.60 -17.72
CA ILE A 219 4.00 -16.00 -17.79
C ILE A 219 4.85 -16.16 -19.06
N PRO A 220 6.10 -16.67 -18.94
CA PRO A 220 6.94 -16.93 -20.12
C PRO A 220 6.36 -18.02 -21.02
N SER A 221 6.82 -18.08 -22.25
CA SER A 221 6.55 -19.23 -23.12
C SER A 221 7.18 -20.51 -22.56
N ARG A 222 6.56 -21.65 -22.86
CA ARG A 222 7.11 -22.98 -22.58
C ARG A 222 8.50 -23.15 -23.23
N PRO A 223 9.54 -23.59 -22.51
CA PRO A 223 10.83 -23.88 -23.13
C PRO A 223 10.72 -25.03 -24.14
N THR A 224 11.48 -24.96 -25.24
CA THR A 224 11.41 -25.95 -26.33
C THR A 224 12.76 -26.58 -26.63
N GLY A 225 12.75 -27.76 -27.26
CA GLY A 225 13.95 -28.42 -27.73
C GLY A 225 14.87 -28.93 -26.62
N LEU A 226 14.31 -29.27 -25.45
CA LEU A 226 15.05 -29.89 -24.37
C LEU A 226 15.62 -31.24 -24.84
N ARG A 227 16.93 -31.42 -24.65
CA ARG A 227 17.64 -32.66 -24.94
C ARG A 227 18.87 -32.80 -24.04
N VAL A 228 19.39 -34.02 -23.97
CA VAL A 228 20.70 -34.30 -23.37
C VAL A 228 21.78 -34.27 -24.45
N VAL A 229 22.90 -33.61 -24.17
CA VAL A 229 24.10 -33.61 -25.02
C VAL A 229 25.04 -34.69 -24.50
N SER A 230 24.95 -35.87 -25.09
CA SER A 230 25.68 -37.07 -24.65
C SER A 230 27.20 -36.88 -24.66
N GLU A 231 27.75 -36.14 -25.62
CA GLU A 231 29.19 -35.89 -25.74
C GLU A 231 29.76 -35.01 -24.61
N LEU A 232 28.88 -34.29 -23.90
CA LEU A 232 29.23 -33.42 -22.78
C LEU A 232 28.71 -33.98 -21.44
N SER A 233 28.12 -35.17 -21.46
CA SER A 233 27.63 -35.88 -20.29
C SER A 233 28.62 -36.99 -19.91
N GLY A 234 28.75 -37.28 -18.62
CA GLY A 234 29.72 -38.26 -18.13
C GLY A 234 29.30 -38.91 -16.82
N PRO A 235 30.20 -39.67 -16.18
CA PRO A 235 29.92 -40.31 -14.89
C PRO A 235 29.54 -39.27 -13.83
N GLY A 236 28.25 -39.24 -13.46
CA GLY A 236 27.73 -38.32 -12.45
C GLY A 236 27.41 -36.89 -12.93
N SER A 237 27.44 -36.62 -14.24
CA SER A 237 27.04 -35.33 -14.80
C SER A 237 26.27 -35.44 -16.11
N VAL A 238 25.27 -34.58 -16.30
CA VAL A 238 24.43 -34.54 -17.50
C VAL A 238 24.39 -33.13 -18.05
N CYS A 239 24.73 -32.96 -19.33
CA CYS A 239 24.61 -31.69 -20.02
C CYS A 239 23.23 -31.57 -20.68
N LEU A 240 22.40 -30.67 -20.19
CA LEU A 240 21.10 -30.34 -20.76
C LEU A 240 21.24 -29.20 -21.75
N GLU A 241 20.55 -29.28 -22.90
CA GLU A 241 20.43 -28.20 -23.87
C GLU A 241 18.97 -27.94 -24.21
N TRP A 242 18.60 -26.65 -24.33
CA TRP A 242 17.30 -26.24 -24.83
C TRP A 242 17.39 -24.93 -25.64
N ASN A 243 16.31 -24.60 -26.36
CA ASN A 243 16.17 -23.32 -27.04
C ASN A 243 15.97 -22.21 -26.02
N ARG A 244 16.68 -21.09 -26.20
CA ARG A 244 16.49 -19.89 -25.42
C ARG A 244 15.11 -19.30 -25.72
N ASN A 245 14.38 -19.00 -24.66
CA ASN A 245 13.13 -18.24 -24.72
C ASN A 245 13.36 -16.82 -25.29
N PRO A 246 12.46 -16.31 -26.17
CA PRO A 246 12.62 -15.01 -26.81
C PRO A 246 12.39 -13.80 -25.86
N GLU A 247 11.75 -14.01 -24.71
CA GLU A 247 11.36 -12.91 -23.82
C GLU A 247 12.56 -12.33 -23.05
N SER A 248 12.81 -11.03 -23.25
CA SER A 248 13.93 -10.32 -22.61
C SER A 248 13.79 -10.20 -21.08
N SER A 249 12.59 -10.33 -20.53
CA SER A 249 12.34 -10.31 -19.09
C SER A 249 12.99 -11.49 -18.36
N LEU A 250 13.13 -12.65 -19.02
CA LEU A 250 13.79 -13.83 -18.43
C LEU A 250 15.27 -13.56 -18.19
N GLU A 251 15.90 -12.74 -19.02
CA GLU A 251 17.33 -12.44 -18.93
C GLU A 251 17.65 -11.48 -17.80
N ARG A 252 16.73 -10.54 -17.52
CA ARG A 252 16.91 -9.51 -16.50
C ARG A 252 16.53 -10.04 -15.12
N ASP A 253 15.30 -10.53 -15.01
CA ASP A 253 14.63 -10.73 -13.72
C ASP A 253 14.32 -12.21 -13.45
N GLY A 254 14.39 -13.05 -14.49
CA GLY A 254 13.93 -14.43 -14.47
C GLY A 254 15.03 -15.50 -14.51
N GLY A 255 14.64 -16.66 -15.06
CA GLY A 255 15.50 -17.82 -15.23
C GLY A 255 14.76 -19.06 -15.73
N TYR A 256 15.40 -20.20 -15.54
CA TYR A 256 14.85 -21.52 -15.84
C TYR A 256 14.85 -22.37 -14.56
N THR A 257 13.83 -23.20 -14.42
CA THR A 257 13.75 -24.21 -13.39
C THR A 257 13.90 -25.58 -14.05
N ILE A 258 14.91 -26.34 -13.64
CA ILE A 258 15.16 -27.70 -14.10
C ILE A 258 14.55 -28.65 -13.07
N HIS A 259 13.68 -29.53 -13.54
CA HIS A 259 12.99 -30.55 -12.76
C HIS A 259 13.60 -31.90 -13.06
N ILE A 260 13.96 -32.66 -12.02
CA ILE A 260 14.65 -33.95 -12.12
C ILE A 260 13.85 -35.01 -11.38
N GLY A 261 13.56 -36.12 -12.06
CA GLY A 261 12.72 -37.20 -11.58
C GLY A 261 13.26 -38.58 -11.94
N ALA A 262 12.81 -39.59 -11.21
CA ALA A 262 13.05 -40.99 -11.54
C ALA A 262 11.97 -41.58 -12.45
N ARG A 263 10.87 -40.84 -12.67
CA ARG A 263 9.73 -41.22 -13.53
C ARG A 263 9.18 -39.97 -14.21
N SER A 264 8.51 -40.19 -15.34
CA SER A 264 7.81 -39.13 -16.05
C SER A 264 6.81 -38.42 -15.14
N GLU A 265 6.75 -37.09 -15.25
CA GLU A 265 5.87 -36.20 -14.47
C GLU A 265 6.03 -36.25 -12.93
N ASN A 266 7.00 -37.02 -12.42
CA ASN A 266 7.29 -37.13 -11.00
C ASN A 266 8.71 -36.66 -10.70
N TYR A 267 8.85 -35.34 -10.56
CA TYR A 267 10.10 -34.67 -10.27
C TYR A 267 10.27 -34.46 -8.77
N VAL A 268 11.41 -34.92 -8.24
CA VAL A 268 11.75 -34.85 -6.82
C VAL A 268 12.80 -33.79 -6.52
N ALA A 269 13.56 -33.37 -7.54
CA ALA A 269 14.55 -32.30 -7.41
C ALA A 269 14.24 -31.14 -8.35
N VAL A 270 14.46 -29.94 -7.82
CA VAL A 270 14.24 -28.67 -8.53
C VAL A 270 15.50 -27.83 -8.42
N LEU A 271 16.09 -27.49 -9.57
CA LEU A 271 17.25 -26.61 -9.68
C LEU A 271 16.82 -25.31 -10.34
N ARG A 272 17.31 -24.17 -9.85
CA ARG A 272 17.06 -22.86 -10.47
C ARG A 272 18.32 -22.34 -11.13
N TYR A 273 18.18 -22.00 -12.40
CA TYR A 273 19.22 -21.38 -13.20
C TYR A 273 18.79 -19.96 -13.55
N SER A 274 19.50 -18.96 -13.00
CA SER A 274 19.35 -17.56 -13.40
C SER A 274 20.71 -16.98 -13.77
N ARG A 275 20.75 -16.22 -14.88
CA ARG A 275 21.98 -15.55 -15.34
C ARG A 275 22.32 -14.30 -14.52
N SER A 276 21.33 -13.68 -13.87
CA SER A 276 21.46 -12.42 -13.14
C SER A 276 21.73 -12.62 -11.65
N GLN A 277 21.22 -13.70 -11.04
CA GLN A 277 21.48 -14.01 -9.64
C GLN A 277 22.90 -14.55 -9.43
N LYS A 278 23.77 -13.72 -8.84
CA LYS A 278 25.13 -14.05 -8.40
C LYS A 278 25.05 -14.84 -7.08
N PRO A 279 24.85 -16.17 -7.15
CA PRO A 279 26.05 -16.98 -7.24
C PRO A 279 25.91 -18.11 -8.30
N LEU A 280 25.90 -17.73 -9.58
CA LEU A 280 26.32 -18.61 -10.70
C LEU A 280 27.36 -17.93 -11.62
N ARG A 281 28.07 -16.91 -11.11
CA ARG A 281 29.24 -16.30 -11.77
C ARG A 281 30.48 -16.63 -10.95
N ALA A 282 31.65 -16.94 -11.51
CA ALA A 282 32.11 -17.07 -12.88
C ALA A 282 33.45 -17.84 -12.75
N ALA A 283 33.56 -19.03 -13.32
CA ALA A 283 34.45 -19.22 -14.47
C ALA A 283 34.08 -20.44 -15.35
N SER A 284 32.99 -21.18 -15.05
CA SER A 284 32.69 -22.49 -15.66
C SER A 284 31.40 -22.59 -16.49
N LEU A 285 30.73 -21.46 -16.78
CA LEU A 285 29.58 -21.40 -17.71
C LEU A 285 29.97 -20.73 -19.03
N GLU A 286 31.16 -21.02 -19.56
CA GLU A 286 31.31 -20.99 -21.02
C GLU A 286 30.31 -22.02 -21.56
N PHE A 287 29.47 -21.64 -22.52
CA PHE A 287 28.63 -22.59 -23.24
C PHE A 287 29.54 -23.75 -23.71
N PRO A 288 29.48 -24.93 -23.08
CA PRO A 288 30.48 -25.97 -23.31
C PRO A 288 30.29 -26.45 -24.74
N LEU A 289 31.36 -26.46 -25.53
CA LEU A 289 31.32 -26.89 -26.93
C LEU A 289 31.68 -28.38 -27.03
N THR A 290 30.95 -29.11 -27.85
CA THR A 290 31.35 -30.48 -28.25
C THR A 290 32.63 -30.42 -29.08
N GLU A 291 33.35 -31.53 -29.22
CA GLU A 291 34.57 -31.56 -30.07
C GLU A 291 34.29 -31.11 -31.51
N LYS A 292 33.13 -31.51 -32.05
CA LYS A 292 32.68 -31.07 -33.38
C LYS A 292 32.49 -29.55 -33.45
N GLU A 293 31.87 -28.96 -32.43
CA GLU A 293 31.65 -27.51 -32.35
C GLU A 293 32.93 -26.73 -32.06
N LYS A 294 33.90 -27.31 -31.34
CA LYS A 294 35.24 -26.71 -31.17
C LYS A 294 35.96 -26.62 -32.50
N LEU A 295 35.90 -27.68 -33.32
CA LEU A 295 36.43 -27.66 -34.68
C LEU A 295 35.68 -26.65 -35.55
N GLU A 296 34.35 -26.61 -35.49
CA GLU A 296 33.55 -25.65 -36.22
C GLU A 296 33.82 -24.20 -35.77
N ALA A 297 34.08 -23.94 -34.49
CA ALA A 297 34.43 -22.62 -34.00
C ALA A 297 35.71 -22.07 -34.64
N ARG A 298 36.66 -22.95 -34.98
CA ARG A 298 37.91 -22.57 -35.67
C ARG A 298 37.67 -22.20 -37.14
N VAL A 299 36.69 -22.82 -37.79
CA VAL A 299 36.41 -22.66 -39.23
C VAL A 299 35.31 -21.62 -39.48
N ARG A 300 34.29 -21.56 -38.63
CA ARG A 300 33.08 -20.73 -38.75
C ARG A 300 32.66 -20.17 -37.38
N PRO A 301 33.41 -19.22 -36.81
CA PRO A 301 33.15 -18.68 -35.47
C PRO A 301 31.75 -18.04 -35.33
N GLU A 302 31.21 -17.43 -36.38
CA GLU A 302 29.88 -16.82 -36.37
C GLU A 302 28.74 -17.84 -36.20
N ALA A 303 28.90 -19.07 -36.72
CA ALA A 303 27.90 -20.13 -36.54
C ALA A 303 27.79 -20.54 -35.07
N VAL A 304 28.94 -20.70 -34.41
CA VAL A 304 29.02 -21.01 -32.97
C VAL A 304 28.52 -19.84 -32.12
N ARG A 305 28.78 -18.60 -32.53
CA ARG A 305 28.22 -17.41 -31.86
C ARG A 305 26.69 -17.39 -31.91
N ARG A 306 26.09 -17.68 -33.07
CA ARG A 306 24.62 -17.81 -33.21
C ARG A 306 24.07 -18.93 -32.34
N LEU A 307 24.74 -20.08 -32.30
CA LEU A 307 24.35 -21.19 -31.42
C LEU A 307 24.30 -20.75 -29.95
N LYS A 308 25.35 -20.07 -29.46
CA LYS A 308 25.43 -19.54 -28.09
C LYS A 308 24.33 -18.50 -27.77
N GLN A 309 23.83 -17.80 -28.78
CA GLN A 309 22.73 -16.83 -28.62
C GLN A 309 21.36 -17.51 -28.56
N GLN A 310 21.18 -18.59 -29.31
CA GLN A 310 19.91 -19.30 -29.48
C GLN A 310 19.69 -20.45 -28.48
N LYS A 311 20.76 -21.01 -27.91
CA LYS A 311 20.71 -22.17 -27.03
C LYS A 311 21.18 -21.85 -25.64
N VAL A 312 20.64 -22.60 -24.68
CA VAL A 312 21.15 -22.65 -23.32
C VAL A 312 21.68 -24.05 -23.09
N ARG A 313 22.88 -24.14 -22.50
CA ARG A 313 23.46 -25.39 -21.98
C ARG A 313 23.70 -25.26 -20.50
N PHE A 314 23.35 -26.31 -19.76
CA PHE A 314 23.50 -26.38 -18.32
C PHE A 314 23.95 -27.78 -17.93
N ILE A 315 25.13 -27.86 -17.31
CA ILE A 315 25.64 -29.12 -16.76
C ILE A 315 25.00 -29.30 -15.40
N VAL A 316 24.36 -30.44 -15.19
CA VAL A 316 23.85 -30.87 -13.90
C VAL A 316 24.84 -31.87 -13.34
N ASP A 317 25.43 -31.56 -12.19
CA ASP A 317 26.32 -32.45 -11.45
C ASP A 317 25.92 -32.44 -9.96
N ARG A 318 26.57 -33.30 -9.18
CA ARG A 318 26.32 -33.42 -7.73
C ARG A 318 26.49 -32.10 -6.99
N ASP A 319 27.52 -31.32 -7.33
CA ASP A 319 27.83 -30.07 -6.63
C ASP A 319 26.77 -29.00 -6.91
N ILE A 320 26.30 -28.91 -8.15
CA ILE A 320 25.22 -28.00 -8.56
C ILE A 320 23.91 -28.39 -7.89
N ILE A 321 23.61 -29.69 -7.80
CA ILE A 321 22.43 -30.21 -7.09
C ILE A 321 22.47 -29.79 -5.63
N GLU A 322 23.56 -30.04 -4.91
CA GLU A 322 23.68 -29.69 -3.49
C GLU A 322 23.68 -28.18 -3.24
N ARG A 323 24.41 -27.41 -4.06
CA ARG A 323 24.41 -25.94 -3.95
C ARG A 323 23.01 -25.36 -4.17
N ASN A 324 22.27 -25.84 -5.18
CA ASN A 324 20.90 -25.40 -5.42
C ASN A 324 19.96 -25.78 -4.28
N ARG A 325 20.06 -27.02 -3.80
CA ARG A 325 19.23 -27.53 -2.69
C ARG A 325 19.41 -26.67 -1.43
N ALA A 326 20.65 -26.40 -1.06
CA ALA A 326 21.01 -25.54 0.07
C ALA A 326 20.52 -24.10 -0.13
N TRP A 327 20.75 -23.52 -1.31
CA TRP A 327 20.32 -22.17 -1.64
C TRP A 327 18.80 -21.98 -1.62
N LEU A 328 18.05 -23.00 -2.03
CA LEU A 328 16.59 -23.01 -1.98
C LEU A 328 16.02 -23.33 -0.58
N GLY A 329 16.87 -23.59 0.42
CA GLY A 329 16.44 -23.95 1.76
C GLY A 329 15.68 -25.28 1.85
N ARG A 330 15.91 -26.19 0.89
CA ARG A 330 15.21 -27.48 0.81
C ARG A 330 15.83 -28.49 1.77
N ARG A 331 14.98 -29.11 2.61
CA ARG A 331 15.41 -30.11 3.59
C ARG A 331 15.42 -31.53 3.00
N GLU A 332 14.61 -31.76 1.97
CA GLU A 332 14.51 -33.04 1.28
C GLU A 332 15.81 -33.36 0.54
N ALA A 333 16.21 -34.63 0.55
CA ALA A 333 17.37 -35.09 -0.22
C ALA A 333 17.03 -35.09 -1.72
N TYR A 334 17.90 -34.52 -2.54
CA TYR A 334 17.81 -34.61 -3.99
C TYR A 334 18.49 -35.90 -4.47
N PRO A 335 18.00 -36.57 -5.53
CA PRO A 335 18.67 -37.72 -6.09
C PRO A 335 19.99 -37.26 -6.73
N TYR A 336 21.07 -37.92 -6.32
CA TYR A 336 22.32 -37.80 -7.05
C TYR A 336 22.25 -38.55 -8.38
N LEU A 337 23.01 -38.05 -9.35
CA LEU A 337 23.16 -38.69 -10.65
C LEU A 337 24.10 -39.88 -10.50
N GLU A 338 23.55 -41.09 -10.64
CA GLU A 338 24.26 -42.37 -10.53
C GLU A 338 24.26 -43.10 -11.87
N GLN A 339 25.33 -43.82 -12.15
CA GLN A 339 25.42 -44.68 -13.33
C GLN A 339 24.42 -45.84 -13.26
N GLY A 340 23.98 -46.30 -14.43
CA GLY A 340 23.02 -47.38 -14.58
C GLY A 340 21.57 -46.98 -14.30
N ARG A 341 21.29 -45.70 -14.02
CA ARG A 341 19.94 -45.20 -13.72
C ARG A 341 19.43 -44.23 -14.79
N ALA A 342 18.14 -44.35 -15.09
CA ALA A 342 17.44 -43.42 -15.98
C ALA A 342 16.90 -42.23 -15.18
N TYR A 343 17.10 -41.04 -15.72
CA TYR A 343 16.60 -39.79 -15.15
C TYR A 343 15.73 -39.06 -16.17
N PHE A 344 14.68 -38.45 -15.66
CA PHE A 344 13.70 -37.67 -16.40
C PHE A 344 13.92 -36.20 -16.09
N PHE A 345 14.01 -35.39 -17.14
CA PHE A 345 14.28 -33.97 -17.07
C PHE A 345 13.16 -33.19 -17.74
N ALA A 346 12.68 -32.16 -17.08
CA ALA A 346 11.83 -31.15 -17.67
C ALA A 346 12.30 -29.75 -17.27
N ILE A 347 11.99 -28.75 -18.08
CA ILE A 347 12.39 -27.38 -17.80
C ILE A 347 11.18 -26.46 -17.92
N SER A 348 11.01 -25.57 -16.96
CA SER A 348 10.14 -24.40 -17.09
C SER A 348 10.95 -23.12 -17.09
N ALA A 349 10.43 -22.07 -17.71
CA ALA A 349 10.97 -20.71 -17.61
C ALA A 349 10.19 -19.93 -16.55
N TYR A 350 10.79 -18.91 -15.95
CA TYR A 350 10.06 -18.03 -15.03
C TYR A 350 10.56 -16.59 -15.15
N ASN A 351 9.63 -15.64 -15.03
CA ASN A 351 9.95 -14.23 -14.75
C ASN A 351 9.86 -13.93 -13.24
N HIS A 352 8.97 -14.64 -12.55
CA HIS A 352 8.83 -14.62 -11.10
C HIS A 352 8.76 -16.08 -10.60
N PRO A 353 9.44 -16.45 -9.50
CA PRO A 353 9.50 -17.84 -9.02
C PRO A 353 8.15 -18.52 -8.78
N ASP A 354 7.12 -17.74 -8.42
CA ASP A 354 5.75 -18.22 -8.19
C ASP A 354 4.86 -18.22 -9.45
N SER A 355 5.44 -17.93 -10.62
CA SER A 355 4.74 -17.96 -11.92
C SER A 355 5.62 -18.57 -13.02
N PRO A 356 6.03 -19.83 -12.86
CA PRO A 356 6.73 -20.53 -13.93
C PRO A 356 5.81 -20.78 -15.12
N SER A 357 6.39 -20.90 -16.31
CA SER A 357 5.72 -21.41 -17.50
C SER A 357 5.49 -22.92 -17.40
N GLU A 358 4.72 -23.44 -18.35
CA GLU A 358 4.54 -24.89 -18.50
C GLU A 358 5.89 -25.61 -18.68
N LEU A 359 5.94 -26.85 -18.21
CA LEU A 359 7.10 -27.72 -18.39
C LEU A 359 7.34 -28.01 -19.86
N SER A 360 8.59 -28.00 -20.31
CA SER A 360 9.02 -28.43 -21.65
C SER A 360 8.58 -29.85 -21.98
N ALA A 361 8.77 -30.28 -23.23
CA ALA A 361 8.74 -31.72 -23.50
C ALA A 361 9.83 -32.40 -22.65
N GLU A 362 9.51 -33.57 -22.12
CA GLU A 362 10.41 -34.31 -21.24
C GLU A 362 11.58 -34.89 -22.03
N ALA A 363 12.77 -34.86 -21.43
CA ALA A 363 13.95 -35.56 -21.92
C ALA A 363 14.35 -36.66 -20.94
N VAL A 364 14.72 -37.82 -21.46
CA VAL A 364 15.13 -38.99 -20.67
C VAL A 364 16.57 -39.35 -20.99
N HIS A 365 17.35 -39.66 -19.97
CA HIS A 365 18.73 -40.11 -20.15
C HIS A 365 19.12 -41.20 -19.15
N LEU A 366 19.67 -42.28 -19.68
CA LEU A 366 20.32 -43.33 -18.91
C LEU A 366 21.80 -42.94 -18.73
N LEU A 367 22.18 -42.60 -17.51
CA LEU A 367 23.58 -42.34 -17.17
C LEU A 367 24.38 -43.64 -17.29
N ARG A 368 25.38 -43.65 -18.17
CA ARG A 368 26.19 -44.84 -18.46
C ARG A 368 27.53 -44.83 -17.72
#